data_AF-A0A1G7J991-F1
#
_entry.id   AF-A0A1G7J991-F1
#
_cell.length_a   1.000
_cell.length_b   1.000
_cell.length_c   1.000
_cell.angle_alpha   90.00
_cell.angle_beta   90.00
_cell.angle_gamma   90.00
#
_symmetry.space_group_name_H-M   'P 1'
#
loop_
_entity.id
_entity.type
_entity.pdbx_description
1 polymer ?
#
loop_
_entity_poly.entity_id
_entity_poly.type
_entity_poly.pdbx_seq_one_letter_code
_entity_poly.pdbx_strand_id
1 'polypeptide(L)'
;MCIGANTKKLYHLGIGRAMSKSTLNRANKKQDWRIYRDLALSLISRAKELYKGDSQLEVGIKDNVFIIDSSTIGLCLSLYPWSKFRKAKAAVKMHTKMDAKNSIPDFIHIGRQDARCQRTRHDRLPGQCLLCKDRGYLDFE
;
A
#
# COMPACT_ATOMS: atom_id res chain seq x y z
N MET A 1 -13.54 -16.95 -3.95
CA MET A 1 -13.56 -16.30 -2.62
C MET A 1 -15.01 -15.95 -2.30
N CYS A 2 -15.67 -16.74 -1.46
CA CYS A 2 -17.12 -16.66 -1.27
C CYS A 2 -17.38 -16.06 0.11
N ILE A 3 -17.88 -14.83 0.16
CA ILE A 3 -18.35 -14.17 1.39
C ILE A 3 -19.35 -15.07 2.14
N GLY A 4 -20.15 -15.85 1.40
CA GLY A 4 -21.07 -16.85 1.95
C GLY A 4 -20.41 -18.06 2.65
N ALA A 5 -19.10 -18.28 2.52
CA ALA A 5 -18.41 -19.31 3.31
C ALA A 5 -18.12 -18.83 4.75
N ASN A 6 -18.16 -17.51 4.99
CA ASN A 6 -17.85 -16.89 6.29
C ASN A 6 -19.09 -16.25 6.93
N THR A 7 -20.30 -16.73 6.64
CA THR A 7 -21.56 -16.09 7.04
C THR A 7 -21.67 -15.84 8.54
N LYS A 8 -21.15 -16.76 9.38
CA LYS A 8 -21.13 -16.61 10.85
C LYS A 8 -20.38 -15.35 11.32
N LYS A 9 -19.33 -14.93 10.58
CA LYS A 9 -18.55 -13.73 10.91
C LYS A 9 -19.21 -12.43 10.46
N LEU A 10 -20.13 -12.49 9.48
CA LEU A 10 -20.74 -11.30 8.88
C LEU A 10 -21.66 -10.55 9.83
N TYR A 11 -22.29 -11.27 10.77
CA TYR A 11 -23.12 -10.65 11.81
C TYR A 11 -22.28 -9.72 12.70
N HIS A 12 -21.13 -10.20 13.19
CA HIS A 12 -20.23 -9.41 14.03
C HIS A 12 -19.51 -8.28 13.30
N LEU A 13 -19.45 -8.34 11.97
CA LEU A 13 -18.90 -7.28 11.12
C LEU A 13 -19.94 -6.20 10.75
N GLY A 14 -21.19 -6.32 11.21
CA GLY A 14 -22.27 -5.37 10.88
C GLY A 14 -22.81 -5.48 9.45
N ILE A 15 -22.43 -6.54 8.71
CA ILE A 15 -22.87 -6.78 7.33
C ILE A 15 -24.23 -7.50 7.32
N GLY A 16 -24.56 -8.21 8.40
CA GLY A 16 -25.81 -8.96 8.55
C GLY A 16 -25.83 -10.19 7.66
N ARG A 17 -26.36 -10.06 6.43
CA ARG A 17 -26.53 -11.18 5.49
C ARG A 17 -25.44 -11.19 4.42
N ALA A 18 -24.98 -12.39 4.05
CA ALA A 18 -24.05 -12.57 2.94
C ALA A 18 -24.64 -12.05 1.62
N MET A 19 -23.95 -11.11 0.99
CA MET A 19 -24.28 -10.64 -0.35
C MET A 19 -23.94 -11.70 -1.41
N SER A 20 -24.74 -11.76 -2.47
CA SER A 20 -24.45 -12.63 -3.60
C SER A 20 -23.17 -12.18 -4.33
N LYS A 21 -22.47 -13.14 -4.95
CA LYS A 21 -21.27 -12.85 -5.76
C LYS A 21 -21.60 -11.88 -6.92
N SER A 22 -22.77 -12.00 -7.52
CA SER A 22 -23.20 -11.15 -8.64
C SER A 22 -23.47 -9.72 -8.19
N THR A 23 -24.06 -9.51 -7.01
CA THR A 23 -24.25 -8.19 -6.40
C THR A 23 -22.91 -7.49 -6.18
N LEU A 24 -21.96 -8.18 -5.52
CA LEU A 24 -20.63 -7.62 -5.25
C LEU A 24 -19.87 -7.27 -6.53
N ASN A 25 -19.89 -8.17 -7.52
CA ASN A 25 -19.23 -7.92 -8.81
C ASN A 25 -19.83 -6.69 -9.52
N ARG A 26 -21.16 -6.53 -9.49
CA ARG A 26 -21.83 -5.37 -10.10
C ARG A 26 -21.47 -4.06 -9.39
N ALA A 27 -21.37 -4.08 -8.06
CA ALA A 27 -20.90 -2.94 -7.29
C ALA A 27 -19.46 -2.58 -7.66
N ASN A 28 -18.54 -3.56 -7.61
CA ASN A 28 -17.12 -3.35 -7.93
C ASN A 28 -16.89 -2.82 -9.35
N LYS A 29 -17.74 -3.16 -10.32
CA LYS A 29 -17.66 -2.62 -11.69
C LYS A 29 -17.97 -1.13 -11.79
N LYS A 30 -18.81 -0.61 -10.89
CA LYS A 30 -19.27 0.79 -10.91
C LYS A 30 -18.52 1.67 -9.90
N GLN A 31 -17.89 1.05 -8.91
CA GLN A 31 -17.30 1.76 -7.79
C GLN A 31 -15.98 2.41 -8.19
N ASP A 32 -15.86 3.71 -7.92
CA ASP A 32 -14.62 4.44 -8.16
C ASP A 32 -13.53 3.96 -7.19
N TRP A 33 -12.35 3.65 -7.72
CA TRP A 33 -11.19 3.25 -6.93
C TRP A 33 -10.79 4.30 -5.89
N ARG A 34 -11.15 5.58 -6.12
CA ARG A 34 -10.91 6.69 -5.20
C ARG A 34 -11.49 6.45 -3.81
N ILE A 35 -12.59 5.70 -3.69
CA ILE A 35 -13.17 5.37 -2.38
C ILE A 35 -12.17 4.56 -1.53
N TYR A 36 -11.50 3.57 -2.12
CA TYR A 36 -10.50 2.78 -1.41
C TYR A 36 -9.25 3.60 -1.09
N ARG A 37 -8.85 4.50 -1.99
CA ARG A 37 -7.75 5.45 -1.75
C ARG A 37 -8.06 6.33 -0.55
N ASP A 38 -9.23 6.95 -0.54
CA ASP A 38 -9.61 7.93 0.49
C ASP A 38 -9.81 7.25 1.85
N LEU A 39 -10.37 6.03 1.86
CA LEU A 39 -10.42 5.19 3.06
C LEU A 39 -9.02 4.88 3.58
N ALA A 40 -8.09 4.44 2.73
CA ALA A 40 -6.72 4.14 3.13
C ALA A 40 -6.00 5.37 3.69
N LEU A 41 -6.14 6.53 3.03
CA LEU A 41 -5.55 7.79 3.51
C LEU A 41 -6.15 8.22 4.86
N SER A 42 -7.46 8.07 5.06
CA SER A 42 -8.10 8.34 6.34
C SER A 42 -7.58 7.43 7.46
N LEU A 43 -7.41 6.14 7.17
CA LEU A 43 -6.85 5.18 8.13
C LEU A 43 -5.39 5.49 8.47
N ILE A 44 -4.58 5.87 7.47
CA ILE A 44 -3.19 6.30 7.69
C ILE A 44 -3.15 7.52 8.59
N SER A 45 -3.96 8.55 8.33
CA SER A 45 -4.03 9.74 9.18
C SER A 45 -4.41 9.40 10.62
N ARG A 46 -5.40 8.52 10.80
CA ARG A 46 -5.78 8.06 12.14
C ARG A 46 -4.68 7.29 12.84
N ALA A 47 -3.96 6.43 12.12
CA ALA A 47 -2.82 5.70 12.66
C ALA A 47 -1.72 6.67 13.11
N LYS A 48 -1.37 7.67 12.29
CA LYS A 48 -0.34 8.66 12.65
C LYS A 48 -0.64 9.39 13.97
N GLU A 49 -1.90 9.76 14.20
CA GLU A 49 -2.30 10.38 15.47
C GLU A 49 -2.20 9.41 16.65
N LEU A 50 -2.61 8.15 16.47
CA LEU A 50 -2.52 7.13 17.52
C LEU A 50 -1.07 6.80 17.92
N TYR A 51 -0.13 6.88 16.99
CA TYR A 51 1.27 6.50 17.19
C TYR A 51 2.24 7.70 17.32
N LYS A 52 1.73 8.92 17.52
CA LYS A 52 2.52 10.18 17.52
C LYS A 52 3.63 10.25 18.59
N GLY A 53 3.56 9.43 19.63
CA GLY A 53 4.58 9.33 20.69
C GLY A 53 5.20 7.94 20.81
N ASP A 54 4.85 7.01 19.92
CA ASP A 54 5.39 5.66 19.94
C ASP A 54 6.61 5.56 19.01
N SER A 55 7.63 4.84 19.45
CA SER A 55 8.85 4.60 18.68
C SER A 55 9.27 3.14 18.83
N GLN A 56 9.12 2.41 17.74
CA GLN A 56 9.61 1.05 17.57
C GLN A 56 11.12 0.98 17.33
N LEU A 57 11.78 2.13 17.12
CA LEU A 57 13.23 2.17 17.03
C LEU A 57 13.83 1.97 18.42
N GLU A 58 14.63 0.92 18.58
CA GLU A 58 15.47 0.69 19.77
C GLU A 58 16.55 1.77 19.92
N VAL A 59 16.93 2.42 18.81
CA VAL A 59 17.94 3.48 18.78
C VAL A 59 17.27 4.85 18.93
N GLY A 60 17.73 5.64 19.89
CA GLY A 60 17.23 6.98 20.22
C GLY A 60 17.58 8.07 19.20
N ILE A 61 17.22 7.88 17.93
CA ILE A 61 17.42 8.86 16.87
C ILE A 61 16.38 9.98 17.00
N LYS A 62 16.84 11.19 17.32
CA LYS A 62 15.98 12.38 17.45
C LYS A 62 15.36 12.78 16.11
N ASP A 63 16.14 12.72 15.03
CA ASP A 63 15.68 13.07 13.68
C ASP A 63 14.64 12.09 13.14
N ASN A 64 13.92 12.52 12.10
CA ASN A 64 12.99 11.66 11.40
C ASN A 64 13.75 10.64 10.54
N VAL A 65 13.40 9.36 10.67
CA VAL A 65 14.01 8.28 9.91
C VAL A 65 12.97 7.72 8.96
N PHE A 66 13.21 7.81 7.67
CA PHE A 66 12.33 7.29 6.64
C PHE A 66 12.96 6.09 5.95
N ILE A 67 12.16 5.04 5.73
CA ILE A 67 12.53 3.89 4.92
C ILE A 67 11.82 4.01 3.59
N ILE A 68 12.56 3.81 2.50
CA ILE A 68 11.99 3.66 1.17
C ILE A 68 12.12 2.21 0.76
N ASP A 69 10.97 1.62 0.47
CA ASP A 69 10.87 0.25 0.01
C ASP A 69 9.92 0.16 -1.20
N SER A 70 9.96 -0.97 -1.89
CA SER A 70 8.97 -1.29 -2.90
C SER A 70 8.53 -2.75 -2.84
N SER A 71 7.21 -2.93 -2.86
CA SER A 71 6.56 -4.24 -2.83
C SER A 71 5.93 -4.55 -4.18
N THR A 72 6.02 -5.81 -4.62
CA THR A 72 5.38 -6.28 -5.87
C THR A 72 4.10 -7.02 -5.53
N ILE A 73 2.96 -6.54 -6.02
CA ILE A 73 1.65 -7.17 -5.83
C ILE A 73 1.34 -8.00 -7.07
N GLY A 74 1.33 -9.33 -6.90
CA GLY A 74 0.99 -10.27 -7.95
C GLY A 74 -0.49 -10.19 -8.34
N LEU A 75 -0.77 -10.13 -9.64
CA LEU A 75 -2.10 -10.08 -10.21
C LEU A 75 -2.35 -11.26 -11.15
N CYS A 76 -3.61 -11.63 -11.29
CA CYS A 76 -4.01 -12.65 -12.26
C CYS A 76 -3.99 -12.06 -13.67
N LEU A 77 -3.15 -12.60 -14.56
CA LEU A 77 -2.97 -12.07 -15.91
C LEU A 77 -4.25 -12.09 -16.75
N SER A 78 -5.12 -13.09 -16.55
CA SER A 78 -6.40 -13.17 -17.27
C SER A 78 -7.40 -12.09 -16.84
N LEU A 79 -7.29 -11.59 -15.61
CA LEU A 79 -8.16 -10.52 -15.08
C LEU A 79 -7.55 -9.14 -15.31
N TYR A 80 -6.22 -9.03 -15.30
CA TYR A 80 -5.48 -7.77 -15.40
C TYR A 80 -4.42 -7.82 -16.51
N PRO A 81 -4.84 -7.90 -17.79
CA PRO A 81 -3.91 -8.03 -18.91
C PRO A 81 -3.04 -6.77 -19.10
N TRP A 82 -3.53 -5.62 -18.68
CA TRP A 82 -2.82 -4.34 -18.77
C TRP A 82 -1.58 -4.26 -17.85
N SER A 83 -1.49 -5.09 -16.80
CA SER A 83 -0.38 -5.09 -15.84
C SER A 83 0.58 -6.26 -16.08
N LYS A 84 0.76 -6.69 -17.33
CA LYS A 84 1.68 -7.78 -17.70
C LYS A 84 3.13 -7.33 -17.46
N PHE A 85 3.90 -8.17 -16.75
CA PHE A 85 5.32 -7.94 -16.50
C PHE A 85 6.22 -9.07 -17.04
N ARG A 86 5.73 -10.32 -17.04
CA ARG A 86 6.41 -11.46 -17.69
C ARG A 86 5.45 -12.22 -18.58
N LYS A 87 5.96 -13.20 -19.34
CA LYS A 87 5.17 -14.04 -20.27
C LYS A 87 3.84 -14.49 -19.68
N ALA A 88 3.85 -15.02 -18.44
CA ALA A 88 2.67 -15.55 -17.75
C ALA A 88 2.38 -14.85 -16.40
N LYS A 89 2.95 -13.66 -16.13
CA LYS A 89 2.75 -12.97 -14.84
C LYS A 89 2.30 -11.53 -15.06
N ALA A 90 1.25 -11.15 -14.34
CA ALA A 90 0.83 -9.78 -14.17
C ALA A 90 1.15 -9.31 -12.75
N ALA A 91 1.55 -8.05 -12.60
CA ALA A 91 1.81 -7.44 -11.31
C ALA A 91 1.85 -5.92 -11.40
N VAL A 92 1.62 -5.28 -10.25
CA VAL A 92 1.86 -3.86 -10.03
C VAL A 92 2.93 -3.70 -8.96
N LYS A 93 3.66 -2.60 -9.00
CA LYS A 93 4.69 -2.27 -8.02
C LYS A 93 4.22 -1.10 -7.18
N MET A 94 4.32 -1.25 -5.87
CA MET A 94 3.98 -0.24 -4.90
C MET A 94 5.28 0.27 -4.28
N HIS A 95 5.56 1.55 -4.45
CA HIS A 95 6.69 2.23 -3.83
C HIS A 95 6.17 2.97 -2.61
N THR A 96 6.82 2.79 -1.48
CA THR A 96 6.39 3.36 -0.21
C THR A 96 7.55 4.05 0.48
N LYS A 97 7.32 5.28 0.92
CA LYS A 97 8.14 5.94 1.94
C LYS A 97 7.37 5.78 3.26
N MET A 98 7.99 5.14 4.25
CA MET A 98 7.39 4.91 5.57
C MET A 98 8.27 5.51 6.65
N ASP A 99 7.65 5.95 7.74
CA ASP A 99 8.36 6.37 8.94
C ASP A 99 8.83 5.12 9.70
N ALA A 100 10.13 5.05 9.98
CA ALA A 100 10.74 3.90 10.64
C ALA A 100 10.34 3.78 12.11
N LYS A 101 9.89 4.88 12.75
CA LYS A 101 9.52 4.88 14.18
C LYS A 101 8.21 4.15 14.43
N ASN A 102 7.24 4.26 13.52
CA ASN A 102 5.89 3.72 13.70
C ASN A 102 5.48 2.73 12.60
N SER A 103 6.36 2.48 11.63
CA SER A 103 6.08 1.66 10.45
C SER A 103 4.86 2.13 9.63
N ILE A 104 4.52 3.43 9.69
CA ILE A 104 3.36 3.99 8.98
C ILE A 104 3.81 4.57 7.64
N PRO A 105 3.11 4.23 6.53
CA PRO A 105 3.41 4.82 5.24
C PRO A 105 3.06 6.31 5.21
N ASP A 106 3.99 7.09 4.70
CA ASP A 106 3.91 8.53 4.57
C ASP A 106 3.66 8.95 3.11
N PHE A 107 4.14 8.13 2.17
CA PHE A 107 3.88 8.27 0.75
C PHE A 107 3.73 6.89 0.11
N ILE A 108 2.76 6.76 -0.80
CA ILE A 108 2.50 5.53 -1.55
C ILE A 108 2.31 5.88 -3.02
N HIS A 109 3.08 5.24 -3.89
CA HIS A 109 2.92 5.31 -5.33
C HIS A 109 2.73 3.90 -5.90
N ILE A 110 1.63 3.69 -6.63
CA ILE A 110 1.33 2.41 -7.28
C ILE A 110 1.49 2.61 -8.79
N GLY A 111 2.38 1.82 -9.39
CA GLY A 111 2.71 1.88 -10.81
C GLY A 111 2.87 0.51 -11.44
N ARG A 112 3.16 0.49 -12.75
CA ARG A 112 3.55 -0.73 -13.46
C ARG A 112 4.94 -1.16 -13.01
N GLN A 113 5.17 -2.48 -12.98
CA GLN A 113 6.42 -3.05 -12.48
C GLN A 113 7.68 -2.65 -13.27
N ASP A 114 7.52 -2.32 -14.55
CA ASP A 114 8.61 -1.90 -15.45
C ASP A 114 9.02 -0.41 -15.26
N ALA A 115 8.31 0.33 -14.41
CA ALA A 115 8.78 1.63 -13.97
C ALA A 115 10.01 1.40 -13.08
N ARG A 116 11.21 1.54 -13.65
CA ARG A 116 12.46 1.66 -12.88
C ARG A 116 12.20 2.57 -11.68
N CYS A 117 12.41 2.05 -10.47
CA CYS A 117 12.19 2.72 -9.18
C CYS A 117 12.83 4.12 -9.07
N GLN A 118 13.73 4.46 -9.98
CA GLN A 118 14.64 5.60 -9.91
C GLN A 118 13.93 6.96 -9.93
N ARG A 119 12.65 7.04 -10.31
CA ARG A 119 11.92 8.30 -10.45
C ARG A 119 10.71 8.46 -9.56
N THR A 120 10.58 7.70 -8.48
CA THR A 120 9.72 8.18 -7.39
C THR A 120 10.42 9.39 -6.78
N ARG A 121 10.01 10.56 -7.27
CA ARG A 121 10.28 11.88 -6.72
C ARG A 121 9.90 11.87 -5.25
N HIS A 122 10.86 11.59 -4.38
CA HIS A 122 10.75 11.76 -2.92
C HIS A 122 10.97 13.25 -2.60
N ASP A 123 10.48 14.16 -3.44
CA ASP A 123 10.92 15.56 -3.55
C ASP A 123 10.51 16.44 -2.35
N ARG A 124 9.92 15.85 -1.32
CA ARG A 124 9.57 16.54 -0.08
C ARG A 124 10.02 15.70 1.11
N LEU A 125 11.32 15.72 1.34
CA LEU A 125 11.89 15.33 2.62
C LEU A 125 11.74 16.50 3.59
N PRO A 126 11.18 16.29 4.79
CA PRO A 126 11.14 17.33 5.81
C PRO A 126 12.55 17.54 6.36
N GLY A 127 13.10 18.76 6.29
CA GLY A 127 14.29 19.22 7.01
C GLY A 127 15.44 18.20 7.17
N GLN A 128 16.05 18.16 8.35
CA GLN A 128 17.02 17.13 8.71
C GLN A 128 16.28 15.80 8.92
N CYS A 129 16.51 14.84 8.01
CA CYS A 129 15.96 13.49 8.11
C CYS A 129 16.97 12.47 7.59
N LEU A 130 16.93 11.26 8.16
CA LEU A 130 17.70 10.12 7.70
C LEU A 130 16.86 9.28 6.74
N LEU A 131 17.47 8.87 5.63
CA LEU A 131 16.81 8.08 4.59
C LEU A 131 17.50 6.73 4.44
N CYS A 132 16.75 5.66 4.73
CA CYS A 132 17.18 4.29 4.56
C CYS A 132 16.63 3.75 3.23
N LYS A 133 17.53 3.28 2.38
CA LYS A 133 17.21 2.60 1.11
C LYS A 133 18.01 1.31 1.02
N ASP A 134 17.43 0.29 0.41
CA ASP A 134 18.21 -0.87 -0.04
C ASP A 134 19.28 -0.41 -1.06
N ARG A 135 20.49 -0.98 -0.97
CA ARG A 135 21.61 -0.70 -1.86
C ARG A 135 21.25 -0.99 -3.32
N GLY A 136 20.37 -1.95 -3.58
CA GLY A 136 19.88 -2.25 -4.94
C GLY A 136 19.06 -1.12 -5.59
N TYR A 137 18.69 -0.08 -4.85
CA TYR A 137 18.06 1.13 -5.39
C TYR A 137 19.04 2.29 -5.61
N LEU A 138 20.32 2.12 -5.25
CA LEU A 138 21.37 3.07 -5.60
C LEU A 138 21.83 2.73 -7.02
N ASP A 139 21.52 3.62 -7.95
CA ASP A 139 22.08 3.55 -9.31
C ASP A 139 23.48 4.16 -9.25
N PHE A 140 24.51 3.35 -9.48
CA PHE A 140 25.92 3.77 -9.45
C PHE A 140 26.42 4.13 -10.86
N GLU A 141 25.59 4.78 -11.66
CA GLU A 141 26.09 5.46 -12.88
C GLU A 141 26.96 6.66 -12.51
#